data_AF-A0A0M0T1X4-F1
#
_entry.id   AF-A0A0M0T1X4-F1
#
_cell.length_a   1.000
_cell.length_b   1.000
_cell.length_c   1.000
_cell.angle_alpha   90.00
_cell.angle_beta   90.00
_cell.angle_gamma   90.00
#
_symmetry.space_group_name_H-M   'P 1'
#
loop_
_entity.id
_entity.type
_entity.pdbx_description
1 polymer ?
#
loop_
_entity_poly.entity_id
_entity_poly.type
_entity_poly.pdbx_seq_one_letter_code
_entity_poly.pdbx_strand_id
1 'polypeptide(L)' 'MKASRQLRRYGNVYFTSKRERYVHLYVDLDQHEQVMEVISTLPFVESIKRSERPFITETFANKKGKMPEEA' A
#
# COMPACT_ATOMS: atom_id res chain seq x y z
N MET A 1 15.49 -13.20 2.41
CA MET A 1 14.68 -12.34 1.51
C MET A 1 15.10 -12.51 0.05
N LYS A 2 15.11 -13.75 -0.49
CA LYS A 2 15.41 -13.97 -1.92
C LYS A 2 14.17 -13.70 -2.79
N ALA A 3 12.99 -14.10 -2.29
CA ALA A 3 11.70 -13.92 -2.95
C ALA A 3 11.28 -12.46 -3.18
N SER A 4 11.65 -11.53 -2.29
CA SER A 4 11.33 -10.11 -2.48
C SER A 4 11.99 -9.48 -3.71
N ARG A 5 13.08 -10.07 -4.22
CA ARG A 5 13.67 -9.64 -5.50
C ARG A 5 12.79 -10.01 -6.69
N GLN A 6 12.09 -11.15 -6.63
CA GLN A 6 11.17 -11.58 -7.69
C GLN A 6 9.93 -10.69 -7.74
N LEU A 7 9.46 -10.21 -6.58
CA LEU A 7 8.30 -9.31 -6.50
C LEU A 7 8.50 -7.96 -7.20
N ARG A 8 9.75 -7.51 -7.42
CA ARG A 8 10.06 -6.29 -8.18
C ARG A 8 9.62 -6.35 -9.64
N ARG A 9 9.31 -7.54 -10.17
CA ARG A 9 8.79 -7.71 -11.53
C ARG A 9 7.33 -7.27 -11.68
N TYR A 10 6.59 -7.21 -10.58
CA TYR A 10 5.15 -6.94 -10.57
C TYR A 10 4.81 -5.53 -10.10
N GLY A 11 5.82 -4.74 -9.71
CA GLY A 11 5.61 -3.38 -9.21
C GLY A 11 6.83 -2.83 -8.48
N ASN A 12 6.69 -1.62 -7.97
CA ASN A 12 7.75 -0.97 -7.23
C ASN A 12 7.73 -1.41 -5.75
N VAL A 13 8.82 -2.00 -5.28
CA VAL A 13 8.95 -2.40 -3.87
C VAL A 13 9.31 -1.18 -3.03
N TYR A 14 8.35 -0.68 -2.28
CA TYR A 14 8.53 0.47 -1.39
C TYR A 14 9.24 0.09 -0.09
N PHE A 15 8.81 -1.01 0.51
CA PHE A 15 9.31 -1.43 1.81
C PHE A 15 9.36 -2.95 1.91
N THR A 16 10.28 -3.46 2.72
CA THR A 16 10.47 -4.88 2.93
C THR A 16 10.87 -5.13 4.39
N SER A 17 10.01 -5.82 5.14
CA SER A 17 10.27 -6.15 6.55
C SER A 17 10.97 -7.49 6.67
N LYS A 18 12.22 -7.52 7.14
CA LYS A 18 12.94 -8.79 7.37
C LYS A 18 12.40 -9.57 8.57
N ARG A 19 11.88 -8.88 9.59
CA ARG A 19 11.36 -9.47 10.82
C ARG A 19 10.00 -10.15 10.60
N GLU A 20 9.07 -9.42 9.99
CA GLU A 20 7.68 -9.87 9.76
C GLU A 20 7.47 -10.48 8.37
N ARG A 21 8.50 -10.49 7.52
CA ARG A 21 8.54 -11.19 6.23
C ARG A 21 7.47 -10.75 5.21
N TYR A 22 7.13 -9.46 5.20
CA TYR A 22 6.21 -8.89 4.20
C TYR A 22 6.88 -7.81 3.33
N VAL A 23 6.18 -7.42 2.26
CA VAL A 23 6.59 -6.39 1.29
C VAL A 23 5.42 -5.43 1.05
N HIS A 24 5.70 -4.12 0.99
CA HIS A 24 4.80 -3.14 0.39
C HIS A 24 5.18 -2.94 -1.07
N LEU A 25 4.24 -3.24 -1.95
CA LEU A 25 4.37 -3.11 -3.39
C LEU A 25 3.44 -1.99 -3.88
N TYR A 26 3.99 -1.02 -4.60
CA TYR A 26 3.19 -0.06 -5.36
C TYR A 26 2.94 -0.61 -6.75
N VAL A 27 1.68 -0.58 -7.14
CA VAL A 27 1.14 -1.02 -8.42
C VAL A 27 0.09 0.00 -8.82
N ASP A 28 -0.08 0.21 -10.12
CA ASP A 28 -1.09 1.10 -10.66
C ASP A 28 -2.52 0.58 -10.35
N LEU A 29 -3.45 1.51 -10.15
CA LEU A 29 -4.80 1.20 -9.68
C LEU A 29 -5.63 0.41 -10.70
N ASP A 30 -5.36 0.58 -11.98
CA ASP A 30 -5.97 -0.17 -13.08
C ASP A 30 -5.44 -1.61 -13.18
N GLN A 31 -4.19 -1.85 -12.79
CA GLN A 31 -3.52 -3.16 -12.92
C GLN A 31 -3.50 -3.98 -11.62
N HIS A 32 -3.86 -3.39 -10.49
CA HIS A 32 -3.69 -4.01 -9.18
C HIS A 32 -4.37 -5.38 -9.04
N GLU A 33 -5.59 -5.57 -9.56
CA GLU A 33 -6.32 -6.84 -9.48
C GLU A 33 -5.59 -7.97 -10.18
N GLN A 34 -5.14 -7.74 -11.42
CA GLN A 34 -4.40 -8.72 -12.21
C GLN A 34 -3.08 -9.07 -11.54
N VAL A 35 -2.38 -8.06 -11.02
CA VAL A 35 -1.13 -8.27 -10.27
C VAL A 35 -1.37 -9.07 -8.99
N MET A 36 -2.45 -8.81 -8.26
CA MET A 36 -2.80 -9.58 -7.07
C MET A 36 -3.08 -11.04 -7.41
N GLU A 37 -3.80 -11.32 -8.50
CA GLU A 37 -4.10 -12.67 -8.96
C GLU A 37 -2.80 -13.44 -9.29
N VAL A 38 -1.90 -12.85 -10.08
CA VAL A 38 -0.60 -13.46 -10.43
C VAL A 38 0.29 -13.65 -9.22
N ILE A 39 0.35 -12.69 -8.30
CA ILE A 39 1.17 -12.80 -7.09
C ILE A 39 0.62 -13.90 -6.17
N SER A 40 -0.71 -14.11 -6.14
CA SER A 40 -1.34 -15.12 -5.29
C SER A 40 -0.96 -16.55 -5.66
N THR A 41 -0.57 -16.80 -6.91
CA THR A 41 -0.12 -18.13 -7.36
C THR A 41 1.33 -18.44 -6.97
N LEU A 42 2.07 -17.47 -6.43
CA LEU A 42 3.48 -17.66 -6.10
C LEU A 42 3.62 -18.47 -4.80
N PRO A 43 4.47 -19.52 -4.77
CA PRO A 43 4.53 -20.48 -3.66
C PRO A 43 5.06 -19.89 -2.34
N PHE A 44 5.60 -18.69 -2.36
CA PHE A 44 6.13 -17.99 -1.19
C PHE A 44 5.21 -16.87 -0.69
N VAL A 45 4.04 -16.70 -1.31
CA VAL A 45 3.04 -15.70 -0.94
C VAL A 45 1.96 -16.40 -0.13
N GLU A 46 1.83 -16.01 1.14
CA GLU A 46 0.84 -16.59 2.05
C GLU A 46 -0.47 -15.81 2.03
N SER A 47 -0.41 -14.48 1.92
CA SER A 47 -1.58 -13.61 1.85
C SER A 47 -1.26 -12.31 1.14
N ILE A 48 -2.30 -11.69 0.59
CA ILE A 48 -2.22 -10.40 -0.10
C ILE A 48 -3.35 -9.52 0.46
N LYS A 49 -3.03 -8.25 0.75
CA LYS A 49 -4.01 -7.24 1.15
C LYS A 49 -3.85 -6.02 0.26
N ARG A 50 -4.98 -5.54 -0.29
CA ARG A 50 -5.03 -4.27 -1.01
C ARG A 50 -4.81 -3.12 -0.03
N SER A 51 -4.11 -2.09 -0.48
CA SER A 51 -4.00 -0.85 0.28
C SER A 51 -5.22 0.03 0.03
N GLU A 52 -5.85 0.50 1.11
CA GLU A 52 -6.93 1.49 1.06
C GLU A 52 -6.43 2.92 0.85
N ARG A 53 -5.11 3.12 0.74
CA ARG A 53 -4.48 4.44 0.60
C ARG A 53 -5.10 5.32 -0.49
N PRO A 54 -5.46 4.81 -1.69
CA PRO A 54 -6.08 5.64 -2.73
C PRO A 54 -7.47 6.18 -2.37
N PHE A 55 -8.17 5.54 -1.42
CA PHE A 55 -9.54 5.87 -1.04
C PHE A 55 -9.61 6.74 0.22
N ILE A 56 -8.47 7.01 0.86
CA ILE A 56 -8.41 7.92 2.00
C ILE A 56 -8.70 9.33 1.48
N THR A 57 -9.85 9.88 1.88
CA THR A 57 -10.18 11.27 1.59
C THR A 57 -9.25 12.16 2.40
N GLU A 58 -8.37 12.90 1.74
CA GLU A 58 -7.49 13.91 2.34
C GLU A 58 -8.26 15.17 2.78
N THR A 59 -9.42 15.00 3.40
CA THR A 59 -10.04 16.08 4.17
C THR A 59 -9.30 16.19 5.48
N PHE A 60 -8.14 16.85 5.43
CA PHE A 60 -7.60 17.50 6.61
C PHE A 60 -8.63 18.57 6.99
N ALA A 61 -9.57 18.23 7.86
CA ALA A 61 -10.41 19.22 8.49
C ALA A 61 -9.44 20.18 9.17
N ASN A 62 -9.20 21.32 8.52
CA ASN A 62 -8.66 22.49 9.17
C ASN A 62 -9.65 22.80 10.28
N LYS A 63 -9.44 22.20 11.46
CA LYS A 63 -9.80 22.78 12.74
C LYS A 63 -8.94 24.06 12.87
N LYS A 64 -9.18 25.04 11.97
CA LYS A 64 -9.09 26.43 12.35
C LYS A 64 -10.13 26.55 13.45
N GLY A 65 -9.68 26.36 14.69
CA GLY A 65 -10.44 26.81 15.84
C GLY A 65 -10.75 28.26 15.55
N LYS A 66 -12.01 28.55 15.27
CA LYS A 66 -12.49 29.92 15.34
C LYS A 66 -12.35 30.30 16.81
N MET A 67 -11.25 30.96 17.16
CA MET A 67 -11.24 31.78 18.37
C MET A 67 -12.28 32.88 18.11
N PRO A 68 -13.33 33.01 18.93
CA PRO A 68 -14.20 34.15 18.82
C PRO A 68 -13.40 35.36 19.29
N GLU A 69 -13.00 36.20 18.34
CA GLU A 69 -12.66 37.59 18.60
C GLU A 69 -13.95 38.39 18.42
N GLU A 70 -14.64 38.64 19.52
CA GLU A 70 -15.63 39.71 19.69
C GLU A 70 -15.16 40.45 20.96
N ALA A 71 -14.51 41.60 20.81
CA ALA A 71 -15.05 42.96 20.64
C ALA A 71 -15.26 43.66 21.99
#